data_AF-A0A0M9EU46-F1
#
_entry.id   AF-A0A0M9EU46-F1
#
_cell.length_a   1.000
_cell.length_b   1.000
_cell.length_c   1.000
_cell.angle_alpha   90.00
_cell.angle_beta   90.00
_cell.angle_gamma   90.00
#
_symmetry.space_group_name_H-M   'P 1'
#
loop_
_entity.id
_entity.type
_entity.pdbx_description
1 polymer ?
#
loop_
_entity_poly.entity_id
_entity_poly.type
_entity_poly.pdbx_seq_one_letter_code
_entity_poly.pdbx_strand_id
1 'polypeptide(L)'
;MKRSSAQKGWRVDIPNFKTSSTWKTEDFSPSPQVTDAVVKWCLDAYFKHKYPLTLILDRQQLEESMISAEKYSLISACSSIIALSPEILPPSPTQDDSTLPSVDFLIPETLLSRGHCKAVEHPSLIHVQTSFFLYAAFFSMDKDNSAWYYLQEAITMLQTLRLHEEVTYNDFIDPTLSIYAWRMFWVLFITERAYGLQRNRPIRLQETLELPAIDPLSQDAEILLGFHDLISLFRPFDSNFIANWNQLTPSTSTDSARLSHLQCLLKYSLPNLSNHSQVQQADLLISPSSDDVMSLHYPASIARDIVLISQLVPTQAFEANGIGILEKVFDVGCSLADLMLLVPPDFQASAMDVGAIDTLVEMIEACPCHQVMMMEKTRLPDQLRLPEDSRM
;
A
#
# COMPACT_ATOMS: atom_id res chain seq x y z
N MET A 1 0.64 -57.10 15.07
CA MET A 1 -0.20 -55.94 15.46
C MET A 1 0.16 -54.75 14.58
N LYS A 2 -0.57 -54.53 13.48
CA LYS A 2 -0.46 -53.30 12.66
C LYS A 2 -1.47 -52.30 13.23
N ARG A 3 -1.00 -51.17 13.76
CA ARG A 3 -1.88 -50.03 14.08
C ARG A 3 -2.18 -49.30 12.78
N SER A 4 -3.43 -49.37 12.35
CA SER A 4 -4.01 -48.51 11.33
C SER A 4 -4.11 -47.09 11.91
N SER A 5 -3.26 -46.18 11.44
CA SER A 5 -3.46 -44.74 11.65
C SER A 5 -4.37 -44.24 10.53
N ALA A 6 -5.68 -44.26 10.78
CA ALA A 6 -6.60 -43.47 10.00
C ALA A 6 -6.23 -41.99 10.20
N GLN A 7 -5.55 -41.40 9.22
CA GLN A 7 -5.51 -39.94 9.06
C GLN A 7 -6.97 -39.50 8.84
N LYS A 8 -7.65 -39.15 9.92
CA LYS A 8 -8.77 -38.20 9.84
C LYS A 8 -8.15 -36.91 9.35
N GLY A 9 -8.14 -36.73 8.03
CA GLY A 9 -7.85 -35.44 7.42
C GLY A 9 -8.81 -34.44 8.05
N TRP A 10 -8.25 -33.37 8.60
CA TRP A 10 -9.01 -32.19 8.97
C TRP A 10 -9.61 -31.63 7.66
N ARG A 11 -10.78 -32.12 7.25
CA ARG A 11 -11.63 -31.36 6.33
C ARG A 11 -12.11 -30.19 7.16
N VAL A 12 -11.39 -29.08 7.07
CA VAL A 12 -12.00 -27.77 7.34
C VAL A 12 -13.12 -27.67 6.31
N ASP A 13 -14.37 -27.60 6.77
CA ASP A 13 -15.50 -27.32 5.92
C ASP A 13 -15.17 -26.03 5.16
N ILE A 14 -14.92 -26.15 3.85
CA ILE A 14 -14.75 -25.00 2.98
C ILE A 14 -16.04 -24.19 3.15
N PRO A 15 -15.97 -22.91 3.57
CA PRO A 15 -17.16 -22.09 3.69
C PRO A 15 -17.88 -22.18 2.35
N ASN A 16 -19.12 -22.66 2.38
CA ASN A 16 -19.98 -22.67 1.21
C ASN A 16 -20.00 -21.21 0.73
N PHE A 17 -19.36 -20.90 -0.40
CA PHE A 17 -19.39 -19.58 -1.06
C PHE A 17 -20.78 -19.29 -1.64
N LYS A 18 -21.82 -19.61 -0.87
CA LYS A 18 -23.15 -19.06 -1.04
C LYS A 18 -22.98 -17.56 -0.78
N THR A 19 -23.34 -16.77 -1.78
CA THR A 19 -23.72 -15.36 -1.63
C THR A 19 -24.31 -15.16 -0.24
N SER A 20 -23.73 -14.21 0.51
CA SER A 20 -23.97 -13.95 1.93
C SER A 20 -25.29 -14.59 2.38
N SER A 21 -25.23 -15.65 3.20
CA SER A 21 -26.42 -16.10 3.91
C SER A 21 -27.03 -14.84 4.52
N THR A 22 -28.27 -14.55 4.12
CA THR A 22 -29.04 -13.37 4.50
C THR A 22 -29.34 -13.40 5.99
N TRP A 23 -28.30 -13.22 6.80
CA TRP A 23 -28.46 -12.80 8.17
C TRP A 23 -28.97 -11.37 8.06
N LYS A 24 -30.30 -11.22 8.14
CA LYS A 24 -30.89 -9.92 8.39
C LYS A 24 -30.20 -9.38 9.62
N THR A 25 -29.39 -8.35 9.44
CA THR A 25 -28.80 -7.57 10.51
C THR A 25 -29.97 -6.75 11.06
N GLU A 26 -30.79 -7.37 11.92
CA GLU A 26 -32.08 -6.81 12.36
C GLU A 26 -31.94 -5.48 13.14
N ASP A 27 -30.72 -5.05 13.47
CA ASP A 27 -30.43 -3.84 14.25
C ASP A 27 -29.49 -2.82 13.58
N PHE A 28 -29.10 -3.00 12.31
CA PHE A 28 -28.16 -2.07 11.66
C PHE A 28 -28.87 -0.97 10.85
N SER A 29 -28.53 0.29 11.13
CA SER A 29 -28.94 1.46 10.33
C SER A 29 -27.72 2.33 9.98
N PRO A 30 -27.51 2.67 8.69
CA PRO A 30 -26.46 3.60 8.27
C PRO A 30 -26.56 4.97 8.96
N SER A 31 -25.43 5.58 9.31
CA SER A 31 -25.42 6.94 9.83
C SER A 31 -25.88 7.96 8.77
N PRO A 32 -26.70 8.96 9.14
CA PRO A 32 -27.16 10.00 8.22
C PRO A 32 -26.02 10.91 7.70
N GLN A 33 -24.83 10.87 8.30
CA GLN A 33 -23.66 11.61 7.80
C GLN A 33 -23.01 10.95 6.57
N VAL A 34 -23.20 9.64 6.39
CA VAL A 34 -22.68 8.89 5.24
C VAL A 34 -23.80 8.76 4.22
N THR A 35 -24.12 9.88 3.56
CA THR A 35 -25.18 9.94 2.54
C THR A 35 -24.76 9.26 1.24
N ASP A 36 -25.72 8.87 0.40
CA ASP A 36 -25.43 8.29 -0.92
C ASP A 36 -24.56 9.22 -1.79
N ALA A 37 -24.73 10.54 -1.64
CA ALA A 37 -23.90 11.54 -2.31
C ALA A 37 -22.43 11.49 -1.84
N VAL A 38 -22.20 11.40 -0.53
CA VAL A 38 -20.85 11.25 0.05
C VAL A 38 -20.23 9.93 -0.38
N VAL A 39 -20.99 8.83 -0.35
CA VAL A 39 -20.54 7.51 -0.81
C VAL A 39 -20.10 7.57 -2.26
N LYS A 40 -20.95 8.11 -3.15
CA LYS A 40 -20.62 8.25 -4.57
C LYS A 40 -19.38 9.11 -4.78
N TRP A 41 -19.28 10.23 -4.07
CA TRP A 41 -18.14 11.13 -4.15
C TRP A 41 -16.82 10.44 -3.76
N CYS A 42 -16.84 9.65 -2.69
CA CYS A 42 -15.68 8.87 -2.25
C CYS A 42 -15.32 7.75 -3.24
N LEU A 43 -16.32 7.02 -3.75
CA LEU A 43 -16.08 5.95 -4.72
C LEU A 43 -15.52 6.50 -6.04
N ASP A 44 -16.02 7.64 -6.52
CA ASP A 44 -15.48 8.29 -7.71
C ASP A 44 -14.00 8.69 -7.52
N ALA A 45 -13.65 9.25 -6.35
CA ALA A 45 -12.27 9.57 -6.02
C ALA A 45 -11.39 8.31 -5.93
N TYR A 46 -11.88 7.26 -5.27
CA TYR A 46 -11.19 5.99 -5.13
C TYR A 46 -10.89 5.34 -6.48
N PHE A 47 -11.91 5.13 -7.32
CA PHE A 47 -11.76 4.45 -8.60
C PHE A 47 -10.88 5.23 -9.58
N LYS A 48 -10.86 6.55 -9.47
CA LYS A 48 -10.01 7.39 -10.31
C LYS A 48 -8.55 7.40 -9.87
N HIS A 49 -8.29 7.47 -8.55
CA HIS A 49 -6.95 7.80 -8.04
C HIS A 49 -6.29 6.66 -7.25
N LYS A 50 -7.04 5.90 -6.43
CA LYS A 50 -6.49 4.85 -5.56
C LYS A 50 -6.58 3.45 -6.17
N TYR A 51 -7.58 3.18 -7.02
CA TYR A 51 -7.79 1.86 -7.62
C TYR A 51 -6.60 1.31 -8.42
N PRO A 52 -5.80 2.12 -9.16
CA PRO A 52 -4.58 1.62 -9.78
C PRO A 52 -3.53 1.03 -8.82
N LEU A 53 -3.57 1.43 -7.54
CA LEU A 53 -2.68 0.95 -6.48
C LEU A 53 -3.33 -0.19 -5.69
N THR A 54 -4.63 -0.11 -5.45
CA THR A 54 -5.40 -1.08 -4.66
C THR A 54 -6.61 -1.57 -5.46
N LEU A 55 -6.37 -2.40 -6.47
CA LEU A 55 -7.39 -2.93 -7.40
C LEU A 55 -8.30 -4.03 -6.82
N ILE A 56 -8.74 -3.88 -5.58
CA ILE A 56 -9.43 -4.92 -4.81
C ILE A 56 -10.95 -4.80 -4.79
N LEU A 57 -11.54 -3.75 -5.40
CA LEU A 57 -12.98 -3.46 -5.31
C LEU A 57 -13.68 -3.50 -6.66
N ASP A 58 -14.87 -4.09 -6.70
CA ASP A 58 -15.74 -3.99 -7.86
C ASP A 58 -16.69 -2.79 -7.75
N ARG A 59 -16.68 -1.93 -8.78
CA ARG A 59 -17.51 -0.73 -8.77
C ARG A 59 -19.01 -1.05 -8.81
N GLN A 60 -19.42 -2.00 -9.66
CA GLN A 60 -20.83 -2.31 -9.85
C GLN A 60 -21.43 -2.91 -8.58
N GLN A 61 -20.73 -3.87 -7.97
CA GLN A 61 -21.16 -4.47 -6.70
C GLN A 61 -21.27 -3.44 -5.57
N LEU A 62 -20.45 -2.38 -5.56
CA LEU A 62 -20.51 -1.33 -4.54
C LEU A 62 -21.67 -0.34 -4.76
N GLU A 63 -22.04 -0.05 -6.00
CA GLU A 63 -23.14 0.87 -6.33
C GLU A 63 -24.54 0.24 -6.21
N GLU A 64 -24.65 -1.09 -6.11
CA GLU A 64 -25.94 -1.78 -5.93
C GLU A 64 -26.66 -1.42 -4.60
N SER A 65 -27.98 -1.21 -4.65
CA SER A 65 -28.79 -0.57 -3.60
C SER A 65 -29.07 -1.38 -2.31
N MET A 66 -28.36 -2.49 -2.05
CA MET A 66 -28.53 -3.28 -0.82
C MET A 66 -27.39 -3.00 0.18
N ILE A 67 -27.61 -2.06 1.11
CA ILE A 67 -26.63 -1.71 2.14
C ILE A 67 -26.75 -2.71 3.31
N SER A 68 -25.99 -3.81 3.22
CA SER A 68 -25.73 -4.65 4.41
C SER A 68 -24.74 -3.94 5.34
N ALA A 69 -24.72 -4.31 6.63
CA ALA A 69 -23.72 -3.80 7.57
C ALA A 69 -22.28 -4.05 7.08
N GLU A 70 -22.05 -5.19 6.43
CA GLU A 70 -20.75 -5.54 5.83
C GLU A 70 -20.36 -4.54 4.73
N LYS A 71 -21.27 -4.34 3.76
CA LYS A 71 -21.02 -3.44 2.63
C LYS A 71 -20.87 -1.99 3.10
N TYR A 72 -21.70 -1.55 4.05
CA TYR A 72 -21.57 -0.23 4.66
C TYR A 72 -20.22 -0.04 5.34
N SER A 73 -19.75 -1.05 6.09
CA SER A 73 -18.46 -0.98 6.75
C SER A 73 -17.31 -0.82 5.75
N LEU A 74 -17.36 -1.53 4.62
CA LEU A 74 -16.37 -1.43 3.56
C LEU A 74 -16.36 -0.03 2.94
N ILE A 75 -17.54 0.50 2.62
CA ILE A 75 -17.69 1.84 2.04
C ILE A 75 -17.19 2.91 3.01
N SER A 76 -17.53 2.81 4.30
CA SER A 76 -17.08 3.75 5.34
C SER A 76 -15.55 3.68 5.54
N ALA A 77 -14.96 2.48 5.51
CA ALA A 77 -13.51 2.29 5.60
C ALA A 77 -12.80 2.89 4.38
N CYS A 78 -13.31 2.65 3.18
CA CYS A 78 -12.79 3.25 1.94
C CYS A 78 -12.91 4.78 1.97
N SER A 79 -14.05 5.31 2.43
CA SER A 79 -14.28 6.75 2.59
C SER A 79 -13.29 7.38 3.59
N SER A 80 -12.87 6.63 4.62
CA SER A 80 -11.84 7.09 5.57
C SER A 80 -10.50 7.36 4.88
N ILE A 81 -10.11 6.52 3.90
CA ILE A 81 -8.89 6.75 3.10
C ILE A 81 -9.02 8.00 2.24
N ILE A 82 -10.18 8.20 1.62
CA ILE A 82 -10.43 9.39 0.81
C ILE A 82 -10.41 10.66 1.67
N ALA A 83 -10.97 10.60 2.89
CA ALA A 83 -10.92 11.70 3.85
C ALA A 83 -9.49 12.02 4.34
N LEU A 84 -8.57 11.04 4.29
CA LEU A 84 -7.13 11.21 4.57
C LEU A 84 -6.33 11.72 3.37
N SER A 85 -6.93 11.80 2.19
CA SER A 85 -6.32 12.30 0.96
C SER A 85 -7.23 13.35 0.29
N PRO A 86 -7.47 14.52 0.93
CA PRO A 86 -8.36 15.54 0.39
C PRO A 86 -7.90 16.10 -0.97
N GLU A 87 -6.62 15.99 -1.30
CA GLU A 87 -6.02 16.51 -2.53
C GLU A 87 -6.50 15.79 -3.79
N ILE A 88 -6.86 14.51 -3.67
CA ILE A 88 -7.37 13.69 -4.77
C ILE A 88 -8.90 13.71 -4.88
N LEU A 89 -9.57 14.43 -3.97
CA LEU A 89 -11.02 14.52 -3.94
C LEU A 89 -11.49 15.43 -5.09
N PRO A 90 -12.42 14.98 -5.95
CA PRO A 90 -12.93 15.84 -7.02
C PRO A 90 -13.75 17.00 -6.41
N PRO A 91 -13.94 18.10 -7.15
CA PRO A 91 -14.77 19.22 -6.70
C PRO A 91 -16.14 18.72 -6.21
N SER A 92 -16.66 19.31 -5.14
CA SER A 92 -17.95 18.91 -4.57
C SER A 92 -19.03 18.82 -5.66
N PRO A 93 -19.76 17.70 -5.76
CA PRO A 93 -20.74 17.48 -6.82
C PRO A 93 -21.96 18.41 -6.74
N THR A 94 -22.14 19.13 -5.63
CA THR A 94 -23.31 20.00 -5.38
C THR A 94 -22.91 21.34 -4.77
N GLN A 95 -23.67 22.41 -5.07
CA GLN A 95 -23.70 23.64 -4.27
C GLN A 95 -24.27 23.41 -2.84
N ASP A 96 -24.79 22.21 -2.57
CA ASP A 96 -25.21 21.79 -1.24
C ASP A 96 -23.99 21.51 -0.35
N ASP A 97 -24.16 21.82 0.93
CA ASP A 97 -23.23 21.74 2.07
C ASP A 97 -22.79 20.30 2.43
N SER A 98 -22.69 19.39 1.45
CA SER A 98 -22.24 18.02 1.66
C SER A 98 -20.75 17.99 1.99
N THR A 99 -20.44 18.13 3.28
CA THR A 99 -19.09 18.00 3.81
C THR A 99 -18.74 16.53 3.96
N LEU A 100 -17.58 16.13 3.42
CA LEU A 100 -17.03 14.81 3.69
C LEU A 100 -16.82 14.64 5.20
N PRO A 101 -17.40 13.60 5.85
CA PRO A 101 -17.19 13.39 7.27
C PRO A 101 -15.71 13.16 7.61
N SER A 102 -15.27 13.64 8.78
CA SER A 102 -13.88 13.48 9.20
C SER A 102 -13.52 12.02 9.50
N VAL A 103 -12.23 11.72 9.49
CA VAL A 103 -11.68 10.39 9.82
C VAL A 103 -11.97 9.97 11.26
N ASP A 104 -12.07 10.96 12.16
CA ASP A 104 -12.44 10.77 13.57
C ASP A 104 -13.91 10.32 13.72
N PHE A 105 -14.73 10.50 12.68
CA PHE A 105 -16.08 9.96 12.59
C PHE A 105 -16.12 8.65 11.79
N LEU A 106 -15.53 8.62 10.59
CA LEU A 106 -15.66 7.49 9.65
C LEU A 106 -15.02 6.18 10.19
N ILE A 107 -13.88 6.27 10.88
CA ILE A 107 -13.22 5.08 11.45
C ILE A 107 -14.09 4.46 12.57
N PRO A 108 -14.54 5.20 13.60
CA PRO A 108 -15.50 4.66 14.56
C PRO A 108 -16.77 4.12 13.92
N GLU A 109 -17.35 4.81 12.93
CA GLU A 109 -18.55 4.36 12.22
C GLU A 109 -18.33 3.03 11.47
N THR A 110 -17.15 2.87 10.86
CA THR A 110 -16.72 1.60 10.27
C THR A 110 -16.67 0.48 11.30
N LEU A 111 -16.08 0.73 12.47
CA LEU A 111 -15.95 -0.27 13.53
C LEU A 111 -17.31 -0.62 14.16
N LEU A 112 -18.19 0.36 14.32
CA LEU A 112 -19.57 0.17 14.81
C LEU A 112 -20.37 -0.73 13.87
N SER A 113 -20.37 -0.43 12.58
CA SER A 113 -21.08 -1.25 11.58
C SER A 113 -20.52 -2.67 11.51
N ARG A 114 -19.19 -2.86 11.53
CA ARG A 114 -18.54 -4.19 11.61
C ARG A 114 -18.96 -5.00 12.84
N GLY A 115 -19.27 -4.34 13.95
CA GLY A 115 -19.77 -5.00 15.17
C GLY A 115 -21.01 -5.87 14.93
N HIS A 116 -21.77 -5.58 13.86
CA HIS A 116 -22.98 -6.32 13.49
C HIS A 116 -22.72 -7.53 12.58
N CYS A 117 -21.50 -7.71 12.06
CA CYS A 117 -21.21 -8.66 10.97
C CYS A 117 -20.62 -10.01 11.42
N LYS A 118 -20.26 -10.19 12.71
CA LYS A 118 -19.64 -11.42 13.24
C LYS A 118 -18.45 -11.94 12.38
N ALA A 119 -17.61 -11.02 11.92
CA ALA A 119 -16.51 -11.27 10.96
C ALA A 119 -15.53 -12.39 11.36
N VAL A 120 -15.37 -12.65 12.66
CA VAL A 120 -14.48 -13.71 13.16
C VAL A 120 -15.04 -15.11 12.90
N GLU A 121 -16.34 -15.31 13.09
CA GLU A 121 -17.00 -16.62 12.91
C GLU A 121 -17.38 -16.86 11.45
N HIS A 122 -17.72 -15.79 10.74
CA HIS A 122 -18.19 -15.82 9.35
C HIS A 122 -17.44 -14.78 8.50
N PRO A 123 -16.13 -14.96 8.26
CA PRO A 123 -15.39 -14.04 7.43
C PRO A 123 -15.93 -14.06 6.00
N SER A 124 -15.74 -12.95 5.30
CA SER A 124 -16.07 -12.79 3.88
C SER A 124 -14.98 -11.95 3.22
N LEU A 125 -14.94 -11.91 1.88
CA LEU A 125 -13.98 -11.04 1.17
C LEU A 125 -14.14 -9.56 1.57
N ILE A 126 -15.40 -9.12 1.78
CA ILE A 126 -15.72 -7.78 2.26
C ILE A 126 -15.04 -7.50 3.60
N HIS A 127 -15.07 -8.45 4.54
CA HIS A 127 -14.38 -8.29 5.82
C HIS A 127 -12.87 -8.11 5.69
N VAL A 128 -12.23 -8.87 4.79
CA VAL A 128 -10.79 -8.77 4.47
C VAL A 128 -10.47 -7.39 3.90
N GLN A 129 -11.24 -6.95 2.89
CA GLN A 129 -11.07 -5.64 2.26
C GLN A 129 -11.27 -4.51 3.26
N THR A 130 -12.30 -4.58 4.12
CA THR A 130 -12.54 -3.58 5.16
C THR A 130 -11.39 -3.52 6.16
N SER A 131 -10.84 -4.66 6.60
CA SER A 131 -9.65 -4.69 7.47
C SER A 131 -8.43 -4.10 6.79
N PHE A 132 -8.24 -4.35 5.48
CA PHE A 132 -7.18 -3.71 4.71
C PHE A 132 -7.32 -2.19 4.65
N PHE A 133 -8.52 -1.65 4.43
CA PHE A 133 -8.76 -0.21 4.46
C PHE A 133 -8.55 0.41 5.84
N LEU A 134 -8.94 -0.29 6.92
CA LEU A 134 -8.61 0.14 8.28
C LEU A 134 -7.09 0.19 8.49
N TYR A 135 -6.34 -0.83 8.03
CA TYR A 135 -4.87 -0.80 8.03
C TYR A 135 -4.35 0.46 7.35
N ALA A 136 -4.78 0.72 6.11
CA ALA A 136 -4.29 1.85 5.33
C ALA A 136 -4.63 3.20 5.99
N ALA A 137 -5.79 3.29 6.67
CA ALA A 137 -6.20 4.50 7.38
C ALA A 137 -5.30 4.73 8.60
N PHE A 138 -5.09 3.71 9.42
CA PHE A 138 -4.21 3.81 10.58
C PHE A 138 -2.74 4.04 10.19
N PHE A 139 -2.29 3.45 9.08
CA PHE A 139 -0.95 3.69 8.53
C PHE A 139 -0.77 5.15 8.13
N SER A 140 -1.74 5.73 7.43
CA SER A 140 -1.73 7.15 7.04
C SER A 140 -1.78 8.12 8.22
N MET A 141 -2.25 7.65 9.39
CA MET A 141 -2.27 8.40 10.64
C MET A 141 -1.04 8.14 11.52
N ASP A 142 -0.03 7.41 11.02
CA ASP A 142 1.15 6.94 11.78
C ASP A 142 0.81 6.17 13.07
N LYS A 143 -0.35 5.48 13.07
CA LYS A 143 -0.80 4.62 14.18
C LYS A 143 -0.36 3.18 13.96
N ASP A 144 0.95 2.96 14.03
CA ASP A 144 1.62 1.69 13.70
C ASP A 144 1.01 0.44 14.31
N ASN A 145 0.73 0.45 15.62
CA ASN A 145 0.19 -0.73 16.29
C ASN A 145 -1.19 -1.10 15.74
N SER A 146 -2.03 -0.10 15.46
CA SER A 146 -3.35 -0.30 14.86
C SER A 146 -3.23 -0.75 13.41
N ALA A 147 -2.35 -0.11 12.63
CA ALA A 147 -2.07 -0.50 11.26
C ALA A 147 -1.65 -1.97 11.20
N TRP A 148 -0.64 -2.36 11.98
CA TRP A 148 -0.17 -3.73 12.07
C TRP A 148 -1.28 -4.71 12.47
N TYR A 149 -2.07 -4.37 13.49
CA TYR A 149 -3.20 -5.21 13.92
C TYR A 149 -4.17 -5.48 12.76
N TYR A 150 -4.63 -4.45 12.06
CA TYR A 150 -5.62 -4.60 10.98
C TYR A 150 -5.06 -5.28 9.73
N LEU A 151 -3.77 -5.10 9.43
CA LEU A 151 -3.09 -5.85 8.37
C LEU A 151 -3.07 -7.34 8.70
N GLN A 152 -2.71 -7.68 9.95
CA GLN A 152 -2.69 -9.07 10.39
C GLN A 152 -4.09 -9.67 10.50
N GLU A 153 -5.10 -8.89 10.87
CA GLU A 153 -6.51 -9.28 10.85
C GLU A 153 -6.96 -9.64 9.43
N ALA A 154 -6.67 -8.78 8.44
CA ALA A 154 -6.99 -9.04 7.04
C ALA A 154 -6.35 -10.33 6.52
N ILE A 155 -5.05 -10.53 6.80
CA ILE A 155 -4.31 -11.74 6.41
C ILE A 155 -4.88 -12.99 7.08
N THR A 156 -5.22 -12.91 8.37
CA THR A 156 -5.84 -14.02 9.10
C THR A 156 -7.19 -14.39 8.50
N MET A 157 -8.07 -13.43 8.23
CA MET A 157 -9.37 -13.70 7.59
C MET A 157 -9.19 -14.30 6.19
N LEU A 158 -8.24 -13.78 5.40
CA LEU A 158 -7.90 -14.32 4.08
C LEU A 158 -7.46 -15.79 4.16
N GLN A 159 -6.63 -16.12 5.14
CA GLN A 159 -6.18 -17.49 5.39
C GLN A 159 -7.30 -18.40 5.87
N THR A 160 -8.19 -17.91 6.75
CA THR A 160 -9.39 -18.64 7.18
C THR A 160 -10.32 -18.97 6.01
N LEU A 161 -10.44 -18.05 5.04
CA LEU A 161 -11.18 -18.26 3.80
C LEU A 161 -10.44 -19.13 2.76
N ARG A 162 -9.19 -19.54 3.05
CA ARG A 162 -8.31 -20.32 2.16
C ARG A 162 -8.05 -19.66 0.80
N LEU A 163 -8.15 -18.33 0.71
CA LEU A 163 -7.88 -17.58 -0.53
C LEU A 163 -6.37 -17.46 -0.83
N HIS A 164 -5.52 -18.10 -0.04
CA HIS A 164 -4.10 -18.28 -0.33
C HIS A 164 -3.84 -19.62 -1.03
N GLU A 165 -4.88 -20.38 -1.35
CA GLU A 165 -4.77 -21.69 -2.00
C GLU A 165 -5.51 -21.66 -3.34
N GLU A 166 -4.81 -21.98 -4.43
CA GLU A 166 -5.40 -21.99 -5.77
C GLU A 166 -6.63 -22.90 -5.88
N VAL A 167 -6.62 -24.02 -5.14
CA VAL A 167 -7.68 -25.02 -5.20
C VAL A 167 -9.05 -24.43 -4.82
N THR A 168 -9.06 -23.44 -3.92
CA THR A 168 -10.25 -22.76 -3.42
C THR A 168 -10.99 -22.02 -4.51
N TYR A 169 -10.27 -21.52 -5.52
CA TYR A 169 -10.84 -20.71 -6.59
C TYR A 169 -11.65 -21.54 -7.59
N ASN A 170 -11.45 -22.87 -7.64
CA ASN A 170 -12.27 -23.76 -8.47
C ASN A 170 -13.72 -23.85 -7.98
N ASP A 171 -13.95 -23.52 -6.70
CA ASP A 171 -15.27 -23.61 -6.07
C ASP A 171 -16.07 -22.30 -6.18
N PHE A 172 -15.50 -21.23 -6.76
CA PHE A 172 -16.19 -19.95 -6.93
C PHE A 172 -17.28 -20.05 -8.00
N ILE A 173 -18.51 -19.72 -7.60
CA ILE A 173 -19.65 -19.61 -8.52
C ILE A 173 -19.63 -18.26 -9.26
N ASP A 174 -19.25 -17.19 -8.55
CA ASP A 174 -19.14 -15.84 -9.11
C ASP A 174 -17.69 -15.57 -9.58
N PRO A 175 -17.44 -15.45 -10.90
CA PRO A 175 -16.12 -15.13 -11.44
C PRO A 175 -15.60 -13.76 -10.98
N THR A 176 -16.49 -12.80 -10.76
CA THR A 176 -16.12 -11.44 -10.33
C THR A 176 -15.52 -11.47 -8.95
N LEU A 177 -16.20 -12.12 -8.01
CA LEU A 177 -15.70 -12.31 -6.64
C LEU A 177 -14.36 -13.06 -6.64
N SER A 178 -14.18 -14.05 -7.52
CA SER A 178 -12.93 -14.81 -7.67
C SER A 178 -11.76 -13.89 -8.07
N ILE A 179 -11.98 -13.00 -9.06
CA ILE A 179 -10.97 -12.03 -9.52
C ILE A 179 -10.52 -11.12 -8.37
N TYR A 180 -11.46 -10.51 -7.64
CA TYR A 180 -11.11 -9.57 -6.58
C TYR A 180 -10.54 -10.27 -5.34
N ALA A 181 -10.93 -11.52 -5.06
CA ALA A 181 -10.27 -12.34 -4.05
C ALA A 181 -8.80 -12.64 -4.40
N TRP A 182 -8.52 -12.95 -5.67
CA TRP A 182 -7.16 -13.19 -6.17
C TRP A 182 -6.30 -11.92 -6.09
N ARG A 183 -6.86 -10.77 -6.47
CA ARG A 183 -6.20 -9.47 -6.34
C ARG A 183 -5.96 -9.09 -4.88
N MET A 184 -6.91 -9.37 -3.99
CA MET A 184 -6.76 -9.10 -2.55
C MET A 184 -5.60 -9.87 -1.93
N PHE A 185 -5.39 -11.14 -2.31
CA PHE A 185 -4.22 -11.91 -1.87
C PHE A 185 -2.92 -11.21 -2.24
N TRP A 186 -2.76 -10.81 -3.51
CA TRP A 186 -1.54 -10.18 -3.99
C TRP A 186 -1.32 -8.78 -3.39
N VAL A 187 -2.38 -8.00 -3.18
CA VAL A 187 -2.29 -6.72 -2.48
C VAL A 187 -1.80 -6.92 -1.03
N LEU A 188 -2.34 -7.91 -0.30
CA LEU A 188 -1.84 -8.22 1.04
C LEU A 188 -0.41 -8.78 1.02
N PHE A 189 -0.05 -9.58 0.03
CA PHE A 189 1.29 -10.14 -0.13
C PHE A 189 2.36 -9.04 -0.26
N ILE A 190 2.11 -8.05 -1.12
CA ILE A 190 2.96 -6.88 -1.31
C ILE A 190 2.99 -6.04 -0.03
N THR A 191 1.82 -5.71 0.51
CA THR A 191 1.67 -4.85 1.67
C THR A 191 2.38 -5.41 2.91
N GLU A 192 2.25 -6.72 3.16
CA GLU A 192 2.90 -7.37 4.30
C GLU A 192 4.43 -7.30 4.21
N ARG A 193 4.99 -7.45 3.01
CA ARG A 193 6.44 -7.38 2.77
C ARG A 193 6.96 -5.96 2.89
N ALA A 194 6.28 -4.99 2.30
CA ALA A 194 6.62 -3.58 2.44
C ALA A 194 6.64 -3.17 3.93
N TYR A 195 5.59 -3.53 4.66
CA TYR A 195 5.49 -3.22 6.09
C TYR A 195 6.53 -3.99 6.93
N GLY A 196 6.81 -5.25 6.56
CA GLY A 196 7.85 -6.08 7.17
C GLY A 196 9.24 -5.47 7.06
N LEU A 197 9.60 -4.99 5.87
CA LEU A 197 10.87 -4.29 5.61
C LEU A 197 10.98 -2.99 6.38
N GLN A 198 9.92 -2.17 6.34
CA GLN A 198 9.94 -0.82 6.90
C GLN A 198 9.93 -0.81 8.44
N ARG A 199 9.15 -1.69 9.07
CA ARG A 199 8.89 -1.67 10.51
C ARG A 199 9.50 -2.87 11.25
N ASN A 200 10.40 -3.61 10.60
CA ASN A 200 11.06 -4.82 11.12
C ASN A 200 10.06 -5.86 11.67
N ARG A 201 8.98 -6.11 10.91
CA ARG A 201 7.92 -7.07 11.29
C ARG A 201 8.11 -8.41 10.57
N PRO A 202 7.71 -9.54 11.18
CA PRO A 202 7.71 -10.83 10.49
C PRO A 202 6.61 -10.88 9.43
N ILE A 203 6.79 -11.73 8.40
CA ILE A 203 5.78 -11.96 7.37
C ILE A 203 5.19 -13.38 7.47
N ARG A 204 3.95 -13.58 7.01
CA ARG A 204 3.23 -14.87 7.05
C ARG A 204 2.84 -15.38 5.66
N LEU A 205 2.49 -14.49 4.73
CA LEU A 205 2.04 -14.88 3.39
C LEU A 205 3.19 -15.42 2.55
N GLN A 206 3.01 -16.66 2.09
CA GLN A 206 3.90 -17.32 1.14
C GLN A 206 3.42 -17.08 -0.28
N GLU A 207 4.32 -17.22 -1.24
CA GLU A 207 3.95 -17.17 -2.66
C GLU A 207 3.33 -18.51 -3.07
N THR A 208 2.01 -18.57 -3.10
CA THR A 208 1.25 -19.81 -3.33
C THR A 208 0.27 -19.74 -4.50
N LEU A 209 0.06 -18.55 -5.07
CA LEU A 209 -0.81 -18.34 -6.22
C LEU A 209 0.01 -17.95 -7.44
N GLU A 210 -0.46 -18.32 -8.63
CA GLU A 210 -0.01 -17.74 -9.88
C GLU A 210 -0.38 -16.24 -9.99
N LEU A 211 0.32 -15.55 -10.89
CA LEU A 211 0.05 -14.14 -11.18
C LEU A 211 -1.37 -13.95 -11.74
N PRO A 212 -2.05 -12.83 -11.43
CA PRO A 212 -3.40 -12.56 -11.94
C PRO A 212 -3.44 -12.58 -13.48
N ALA A 213 -4.39 -13.29 -14.07
CA ALA A 213 -4.51 -13.30 -15.53
C ALA A 213 -4.83 -11.89 -16.08
N ILE A 214 -4.17 -11.53 -17.17
CA ILE A 214 -4.41 -10.26 -17.87
C ILE A 214 -5.23 -10.56 -19.12
N ASP A 215 -6.48 -10.11 -19.12
CA ASP A 215 -7.30 -10.06 -20.33
C ASP A 215 -7.00 -8.74 -21.07
N PRO A 216 -6.42 -8.78 -22.29
CA PRO A 216 -6.11 -7.57 -23.06
C PRO A 216 -7.33 -6.73 -23.43
N LEU A 217 -8.54 -7.29 -23.36
CA LEU A 217 -9.79 -6.59 -23.63
C LEU A 217 -10.41 -5.95 -22.36
N SER A 218 -9.86 -6.27 -21.18
CA SER A 218 -10.31 -5.71 -19.91
C SER A 218 -9.91 -4.24 -19.77
N GLN A 219 -10.77 -3.45 -19.14
CA GLN A 219 -10.47 -2.06 -18.77
C GLN A 219 -9.31 -1.97 -17.77
N ASP A 220 -9.05 -3.05 -17.04
CA ASP A 220 -7.97 -3.12 -16.04
C ASP A 220 -6.63 -3.60 -16.62
N ALA A 221 -6.53 -3.87 -17.94
CA ALA A 221 -5.34 -4.49 -18.52
C ALA A 221 -4.04 -3.71 -18.22
N GLU A 222 -4.06 -2.38 -18.40
CA GLU A 222 -2.93 -1.51 -18.10
C GLU A 222 -2.59 -1.47 -16.60
N ILE A 223 -3.61 -1.43 -15.75
CA ILE A 223 -3.45 -1.43 -14.29
C ILE A 223 -2.82 -2.75 -13.83
N LEU A 224 -3.24 -3.87 -14.41
CA LEU A 224 -2.73 -5.20 -14.07
C LEU A 224 -1.26 -5.38 -14.45
N LEU A 225 -0.77 -4.73 -15.51
CA LEU A 225 0.66 -4.74 -15.85
C LEU A 225 1.49 -4.11 -14.72
N GLY A 226 1.10 -2.93 -14.24
CA GLY A 226 1.77 -2.30 -13.10
C GLY A 226 1.67 -3.10 -11.82
N PHE A 227 0.55 -3.80 -11.63
CA PHE A 227 0.40 -4.69 -10.50
C PHE A 227 1.34 -5.91 -10.59
N HIS A 228 1.55 -6.49 -11.77
CA HIS A 228 2.52 -7.58 -11.98
C HIS A 228 3.95 -7.14 -11.70
N ASP A 229 4.32 -5.92 -12.12
CA ASP A 229 5.64 -5.36 -11.85
C ASP A 229 5.84 -5.14 -10.34
N LEU A 230 4.82 -4.62 -9.65
CA LEU A 230 4.86 -4.46 -8.20
C LEU A 230 4.97 -5.80 -7.47
N ILE A 231 4.23 -6.83 -7.91
CA ILE A 231 4.37 -8.19 -7.38
C ILE A 231 5.82 -8.67 -7.56
N SER A 232 6.36 -8.54 -8.78
CA SER A 232 7.72 -8.97 -9.12
C SER A 232 8.78 -8.29 -8.28
N LEU A 233 8.61 -6.99 -8.00
CA LEU A 233 9.47 -6.21 -7.12
C LEU A 233 9.51 -6.76 -5.69
N PHE A 234 8.37 -7.20 -5.16
CA PHE A 234 8.27 -7.65 -3.76
C PHE A 234 8.50 -9.15 -3.56
N ARG A 235 8.39 -9.99 -4.60
CA ARG A 235 8.61 -11.44 -4.53
C ARG A 235 9.96 -11.86 -3.89
N PRO A 236 11.10 -11.21 -4.16
CA PRO A 236 12.39 -11.59 -3.58
C PRO A 236 12.46 -11.49 -2.05
N PHE A 237 11.56 -10.75 -1.41
CA PHE A 237 11.52 -10.58 0.05
C PHE A 237 10.75 -11.73 0.71
N ASP A 238 11.34 -12.92 0.72
CA ASP A 238 10.76 -14.11 1.36
C ASP A 238 10.93 -14.10 2.90
N SER A 239 10.37 -15.10 3.57
CA SER A 239 10.41 -15.20 5.04
C SER A 239 11.84 -15.34 5.57
N ASN A 240 12.73 -16.00 4.83
CA ASN A 240 14.14 -16.11 5.18
C ASN A 240 14.83 -14.75 5.06
N PHE A 241 14.58 -14.02 3.98
CA PHE A 241 15.11 -12.68 3.77
C PHE A 241 14.67 -11.76 4.90
N ILE A 242 13.37 -11.66 5.18
CA ILE A 242 12.84 -10.79 6.24
C ILE A 242 13.36 -11.21 7.62
N ALA A 243 13.46 -12.51 7.89
CA ALA A 243 14.01 -12.99 9.17
C ALA A 243 15.48 -12.59 9.33
N ASN A 244 16.29 -12.69 8.26
CA ASN A 244 17.68 -12.23 8.28
C ASN A 244 17.76 -10.70 8.42
N TRP A 245 16.92 -9.97 7.67
CA TRP A 245 16.82 -8.51 7.71
C TRP A 245 16.54 -8.02 9.14
N ASN A 246 15.55 -8.60 9.80
CA ASN A 246 15.17 -8.28 11.18
C ASN A 246 16.23 -8.70 12.22
N GLN A 247 17.17 -9.58 11.85
CA GLN A 247 18.25 -10.08 12.72
C GLN A 247 19.58 -9.36 12.50
N LEU A 248 19.70 -8.48 11.50
CA LEU A 248 20.96 -7.80 11.17
C LEU A 248 21.45 -6.96 12.36
N THR A 249 22.33 -7.54 13.17
CA THR A 249 23.37 -6.80 13.91
C THR A 249 24.54 -6.54 12.96
N PRO A 250 25.01 -5.30 12.82
CA PRO A 250 25.97 -4.91 11.77
C PRO A 250 27.33 -5.56 12.01
N SER A 251 27.60 -6.75 11.45
CA SER A 251 28.89 -7.41 11.72
C SER A 251 29.38 -8.55 10.79
N THR A 252 28.74 -8.93 9.67
CA THR A 252 29.27 -10.03 8.83
C THR A 252 29.44 -9.77 7.33
N SER A 253 30.52 -10.31 6.76
CA SER A 253 30.89 -10.19 5.34
C SER A 253 29.99 -10.97 4.38
N THR A 254 29.22 -11.94 4.89
CA THR A 254 28.27 -12.75 4.12
C THR A 254 27.07 -11.92 3.62
N ASP A 255 26.80 -10.78 4.27
CA ASP A 255 25.67 -9.91 3.98
C ASP A 255 25.87 -9.11 2.69
N SER A 256 27.12 -8.73 2.38
CA SER A 256 27.46 -7.94 1.18
C SER A 256 27.14 -8.67 -0.13
N ALA A 257 27.49 -9.96 -0.26
CA ALA A 257 27.23 -10.72 -1.48
C ALA A 257 25.74 -10.98 -1.72
N ARG A 258 24.97 -11.18 -0.65
CA ARG A 258 23.51 -11.37 -0.71
C ARG A 258 22.80 -10.07 -1.06
N LEU A 259 23.20 -8.95 -0.46
CA LEU A 259 22.69 -7.62 -0.81
C LEU A 259 23.01 -7.27 -2.26
N SER A 260 24.22 -7.56 -2.73
CA SER A 260 24.61 -7.36 -4.14
C SER A 260 23.76 -8.20 -5.10
N HIS A 261 23.46 -9.45 -4.74
CA HIS A 261 22.59 -10.30 -5.55
C HIS A 261 21.14 -9.80 -5.58
N LEU A 262 20.58 -9.41 -4.43
CA LEU A 262 19.25 -8.81 -4.35
C LEU A 262 19.17 -7.53 -5.18
N GLN A 263 20.17 -6.66 -5.07
CA GLN A 263 20.24 -5.42 -5.85
C GLN A 263 20.25 -5.70 -7.36
N CYS A 264 21.00 -6.72 -7.80
CA CYS A 264 20.99 -7.14 -9.20
C CYS A 264 19.58 -7.63 -9.63
N LEU A 265 18.91 -8.43 -8.80
CA LEU A 265 17.54 -8.88 -9.08
C LEU A 265 16.57 -7.70 -9.18
N LEU A 266 16.59 -6.77 -8.22
CA LEU A 266 15.69 -5.60 -8.20
C LEU A 266 15.91 -4.70 -9.42
N LYS A 267 17.17 -4.51 -9.85
CA LYS A 267 17.51 -3.73 -11.04
C LYS A 267 16.83 -4.25 -12.32
N TYR A 268 16.74 -5.57 -12.47
CA TYR A 268 16.12 -6.19 -13.65
C TYR A 268 14.64 -6.55 -13.45
N SER A 269 14.07 -6.24 -12.28
CA SER A 269 12.67 -6.53 -11.97
C SER A 269 11.69 -5.50 -12.55
N LEU A 270 12.17 -4.33 -12.97
CA LEU A 270 11.33 -3.25 -13.51
C LEU A 270 11.50 -3.12 -15.04
N PRO A 271 10.45 -3.40 -15.84
CA PRO A 271 10.49 -3.23 -17.29
C PRO A 271 10.27 -1.76 -17.70
N ASN A 272 10.14 -1.51 -19.02
CA ASN A 272 9.84 -0.18 -19.55
C ASN A 272 8.47 0.32 -19.04
N LEU A 273 8.49 1.40 -18.25
CA LEU A 273 7.32 1.91 -17.55
C LEU A 273 6.38 2.77 -18.43
N SER A 274 6.67 2.94 -19.73
CA SER A 274 5.90 3.81 -20.64
C SER A 274 4.40 3.45 -20.76
N ASN A 275 4.02 2.20 -20.50
CA ASN A 275 2.65 1.71 -20.62
C ASN A 275 1.87 1.71 -19.29
N HIS A 276 2.44 2.29 -18.23
CA HIS A 276 1.84 2.33 -16.89
C HIS A 276 1.03 3.60 -16.65
N SER A 277 0.03 3.52 -15.78
CA SER A 277 -0.64 4.73 -15.28
C SER A 277 0.33 5.62 -14.51
N GLN A 278 0.13 6.94 -14.54
CA GLN A 278 1.02 7.90 -13.86
C GLN A 278 1.16 7.64 -12.36
N VAL A 279 0.08 7.16 -11.71
CA VAL A 279 0.08 6.79 -10.28
C VAL A 279 1.01 5.61 -10.01
N GLN A 280 0.99 4.60 -10.88
CA GLN A 280 1.87 3.43 -10.78
C GLN A 280 3.31 3.78 -11.16
N GLN A 281 3.51 4.66 -12.15
CA GLN A 281 4.83 5.18 -12.48
C GLN A 281 5.45 5.86 -11.26
N ALA A 282 4.72 6.70 -10.52
CA ALA A 282 5.24 7.32 -9.30
C ALA A 282 5.68 6.29 -8.24
N ASP A 283 4.91 5.21 -8.03
CA ASP A 283 5.25 4.18 -7.03
C ASP A 283 6.45 3.31 -7.45
N LEU A 284 6.51 2.94 -8.74
CA LEU A 284 7.52 2.03 -9.28
C LEU A 284 8.84 2.75 -9.61
N LEU A 285 8.81 4.01 -10.05
CA LEU A 285 9.99 4.76 -10.48
C LEU A 285 10.92 5.18 -9.32
N ILE A 286 10.43 5.21 -8.08
CA ILE A 286 11.28 5.50 -6.90
C ILE A 286 12.22 4.31 -6.59
N SER A 287 12.13 3.23 -7.36
CA SER A 287 13.06 2.10 -7.31
C SER A 287 14.28 2.30 -8.23
N PRO A 288 15.47 1.88 -7.81
CA PRO A 288 16.74 2.39 -8.33
C PRO A 288 17.08 1.97 -9.78
N SER A 289 17.56 2.94 -10.58
CA SER A 289 17.97 2.73 -11.98
C SER A 289 19.50 2.69 -12.20
N SER A 290 20.32 3.10 -11.21
CA SER A 290 21.73 3.40 -11.47
C SER A 290 22.65 2.17 -11.62
N ASP A 291 23.74 2.31 -12.39
CA ASP A 291 24.73 1.27 -12.63
C ASP A 291 25.71 1.00 -11.46
N ASP A 292 25.79 1.88 -10.45
CA ASP A 292 26.80 1.82 -9.39
C ASP A 292 26.18 1.76 -7.98
N VAL A 293 25.40 0.69 -7.77
CA VAL A 293 24.46 0.46 -6.64
C VAL A 293 25.13 0.22 -5.28
N MET A 294 26.45 0.07 -5.26
CA MET A 294 27.27 -0.11 -4.04
C MET A 294 28.30 1.01 -3.87
N SER A 295 28.22 2.06 -4.69
CA SER A 295 29.05 3.24 -4.52
C SER A 295 28.53 4.14 -3.41
N LEU A 296 29.44 4.93 -2.84
CA LEU A 296 29.05 6.06 -2.02
C LEU A 296 28.11 7.00 -2.79
N HIS A 297 28.23 7.14 -4.11
CA HIS A 297 27.38 8.05 -4.90
C HIS A 297 25.94 7.54 -5.12
N TYR A 298 25.61 6.33 -4.69
CA TYR A 298 24.32 5.71 -4.96
C TYR A 298 23.11 6.47 -4.39
N PRO A 299 23.09 6.93 -3.13
CA PRO A 299 22.00 7.78 -2.61
C PRO A 299 21.82 9.07 -3.41
N ALA A 300 22.91 9.68 -3.89
CA ALA A 300 22.86 10.89 -4.71
C ALA A 300 22.30 10.64 -6.12
N SER A 301 22.52 9.44 -6.69
CA SER A 301 21.91 9.04 -7.95
C SER A 301 20.41 8.80 -7.80
N ILE A 302 19.98 8.08 -6.75
CA ILE A 302 18.54 7.88 -6.47
C ILE A 302 17.84 9.22 -6.22
N ALA A 303 18.47 10.11 -5.45
CA ALA A 303 17.93 11.44 -5.17
C ALA A 303 17.68 12.24 -6.46
N ARG A 304 18.64 12.23 -7.40
CA ARG A 304 18.47 12.87 -8.71
C ARG A 304 17.37 12.23 -9.54
N ASP A 305 17.29 10.90 -9.55
CA ASP A 305 16.21 10.17 -10.22
C ASP A 305 14.84 10.61 -9.67
N ILE A 306 14.68 10.69 -8.34
CA ILE A 306 13.44 11.15 -7.69
C ILE A 306 13.06 12.57 -8.14
N VAL A 307 14.03 13.49 -8.18
CA VAL A 307 13.78 14.86 -8.68
C VAL A 307 13.32 14.83 -10.14
N LEU A 308 13.97 14.07 -11.01
CA LEU A 308 13.56 13.95 -12.41
C LEU A 308 12.15 13.35 -12.54
N ILE A 309 11.84 12.30 -11.77
CA ILE A 309 10.52 11.66 -11.78
C ILE A 309 9.44 12.64 -11.34
N SER A 310 9.71 13.48 -10.33
CA SER A 310 8.78 14.52 -9.87
C SER A 310 8.41 15.53 -10.96
N GLN A 311 9.31 15.75 -11.92
CA GLN A 311 9.07 16.63 -13.07
C GLN A 311 8.32 15.90 -14.21
N LEU A 312 8.42 14.58 -14.28
CA LEU A 312 7.83 13.75 -15.33
C LEU A 312 6.40 13.29 -15.02
N VAL A 313 6.06 13.16 -13.74
CA VAL A 313 4.77 12.63 -13.28
C VAL A 313 3.98 13.74 -12.57
N PRO A 314 2.66 13.90 -12.82
CA PRO A 314 1.89 14.96 -12.18
C PRO A 314 1.81 14.80 -10.67
N THR A 315 1.78 15.93 -9.96
CA THR A 315 1.59 16.04 -8.50
C THR A 315 0.49 15.13 -7.96
N GLN A 316 -0.65 15.06 -8.65
CA GLN A 316 -1.80 14.26 -8.22
C GLN A 316 -1.50 12.75 -8.17
N ALA A 317 -0.51 12.27 -8.93
CA ALA A 317 -0.07 10.88 -8.87
C ALA A 317 0.71 10.59 -7.58
N PHE A 318 1.52 11.54 -7.10
CA PHE A 318 2.20 11.43 -5.81
C PHE A 318 1.19 11.49 -4.65
N GLU A 319 0.23 12.42 -4.72
CA GLU A 319 -0.86 12.55 -3.74
C GLU A 319 -1.72 11.28 -3.67
N ALA A 320 -1.97 10.63 -4.81
CA ALA A 320 -2.69 9.37 -4.87
C ALA A 320 -1.95 8.23 -4.15
N ASN A 321 -0.61 8.20 -4.19
CA ASN A 321 0.18 7.21 -3.44
C ASN A 321 0.14 7.45 -1.92
N GLY A 322 -0.02 8.70 -1.48
CA GLY A 322 -0.15 9.06 -0.08
C GLY A 322 1.15 8.88 0.71
N ILE A 323 1.05 8.62 2.01
CA ILE A 323 2.19 8.70 2.94
C ILE A 323 3.35 7.74 2.61
N GLY A 324 3.06 6.58 2.01
CA GLY A 324 4.09 5.56 1.76
C GLY A 324 5.17 6.03 0.77
N ILE A 325 4.81 6.84 -0.22
CA ILE A 325 5.80 7.42 -1.14
C ILE A 325 6.64 8.50 -0.46
N LEU A 326 6.01 9.25 0.46
CA LEU A 326 6.66 10.32 1.21
C LEU A 326 7.72 9.75 2.17
N GLU A 327 7.41 8.65 2.86
CA GLU A 327 8.37 7.95 3.71
C GLU A 327 9.57 7.43 2.90
N LYS A 328 9.33 6.83 1.71
CA LYS A 328 10.41 6.38 0.82
C LYS A 328 11.32 7.55 0.40
N VAL A 329 10.74 8.68 -0.02
CA VAL A 329 11.51 9.88 -0.42
C VAL A 329 12.28 10.46 0.78
N PHE A 330 11.67 10.48 1.95
CA PHE A 330 12.32 10.93 3.19
C PHE A 330 13.53 10.07 3.57
N ASP A 331 13.42 8.74 3.46
CA ASP A 331 14.53 7.81 3.74
C ASP A 331 15.71 8.02 2.77
N VAL A 332 15.43 8.30 1.50
CA VAL A 332 16.47 8.67 0.51
C VAL A 332 17.11 10.01 0.88
N GLY A 333 16.32 11.00 1.28
CA GLY A 333 16.82 12.29 1.76
C GLY A 333 17.73 12.17 2.98
N CYS A 334 17.36 11.33 3.96
CA CYS A 334 18.21 11.02 5.11
C CYS A 334 19.52 10.35 4.70
N SER A 335 19.45 9.38 3.78
CA SER A 335 20.65 8.70 3.26
C SER A 335 21.60 9.67 2.54
N LEU A 336 21.06 10.65 1.81
CA LEU A 336 21.85 11.71 1.17
C LEU A 336 22.47 12.66 2.20
N ALA A 337 21.72 13.05 3.24
CA ALA A 337 22.23 13.88 4.33
C ALA A 337 23.36 13.18 5.11
N ASP A 338 23.22 11.89 5.42
CA ASP A 338 24.25 11.09 6.07
C ASP A 338 25.53 11.02 5.22
N LEU A 339 25.38 10.86 3.90
CA LEU A 339 26.51 10.93 2.98
C LEU A 339 27.21 12.29 3.03
N MET A 340 26.46 13.39 3.07
CA MET A 340 27.03 14.73 3.16
C MET A 340 27.84 14.93 4.44
N LEU A 341 27.45 14.29 5.55
CA LEU A 341 28.21 14.30 6.80
C LEU A 341 29.50 13.47 6.74
N LEU A 342 29.56 12.46 5.85
CA LEU A 342 30.70 11.55 5.69
C LEU A 342 31.73 12.01 4.66
N VAL A 343 31.34 12.86 3.69
CA VAL A 343 32.24 13.34 2.63
C VAL A 343 32.91 14.66 3.04
N PRO A 344 34.26 14.75 3.07
CA PRO A 344 34.97 16.00 3.35
C PRO A 344 34.60 17.10 2.33
N PRO A 345 34.52 18.38 2.75
CA PRO A 345 34.11 19.49 1.88
C PRO A 345 34.98 19.65 0.62
N ASP A 346 36.23 19.17 0.65
CA ASP A 346 37.16 19.20 -0.49
C ASP A 346 36.75 18.29 -1.67
N PHE A 347 35.86 17.31 -1.44
CA PHE A 347 35.37 16.38 -2.47
C PHE A 347 33.94 16.69 -2.95
N GLN A 348 33.28 17.71 -2.39
CA GLN A 348 31.93 18.12 -2.79
C GLN A 348 31.89 18.95 -4.08
N ALA A 349 33.05 19.45 -4.55
CA ALA A 349 33.16 20.35 -5.69
C ALA A 349 33.84 19.68 -6.90
N SER A 350 33.15 18.74 -7.56
CA SER A 350 33.35 18.57 -9.00
C SER A 350 32.41 19.56 -9.69
N ALA A 351 32.96 20.62 -10.28
CA ALA A 351 32.26 21.81 -10.78
C ALA A 351 31.27 21.59 -11.96
N MET A 352 30.80 20.36 -12.20
CA MET A 352 29.83 20.03 -13.24
C MET A 352 28.65 19.15 -12.78
N ASP A 353 28.61 18.70 -11.52
CA ASP A 353 27.44 17.99 -10.98
C ASP A 353 26.61 18.94 -10.09
N VAL A 354 25.28 18.92 -10.26
CA VAL A 354 24.33 19.53 -9.32
C VAL A 354 24.68 19.03 -7.91
N GLY A 355 24.92 19.93 -6.97
CA GLY A 355 25.41 19.57 -5.65
C GLY A 355 24.42 18.68 -4.89
N ALA A 356 24.92 17.83 -3.99
CA ALA A 356 24.06 17.04 -3.09
C ALA A 356 23.08 17.93 -2.28
N ILE A 357 23.50 19.16 -1.96
CA ILE A 357 22.65 20.18 -1.32
C ILE A 357 21.53 20.62 -2.25
N ASP A 358 21.85 20.99 -3.50
CA ASP A 358 20.87 21.44 -4.48
C ASP A 358 19.85 20.33 -4.77
N THR A 359 20.32 19.07 -4.88
CA THR A 359 19.46 17.90 -5.06
C THR A 359 18.54 17.70 -3.85
N LEU A 360 19.04 17.87 -2.62
CA LEU A 360 18.23 17.74 -1.41
C LEU A 360 17.19 18.86 -1.30
N VAL A 361 17.54 20.09 -1.69
CA VAL A 361 16.60 21.22 -1.77
C VAL A 361 15.54 20.96 -2.83
N GLU A 362 15.94 20.52 -4.02
CA GLU A 362 15.00 20.17 -5.09
C GLU A 362 14.10 18.99 -4.70
N MET A 363 14.58 17.99 -3.95
CA MET A 363 13.72 16.91 -3.42
C MET A 363 12.66 17.42 -2.43
N ILE A 364 13.03 18.39 -1.58
CA ILE A 364 12.10 19.02 -0.63
C ILE A 364 11.05 19.84 -1.39
N GLU A 365 11.44 20.57 -2.42
CA GLU A 365 10.53 21.36 -3.26
C GLU A 365 9.66 20.49 -4.20
N ALA A 366 10.22 19.38 -4.67
CA ALA A 366 9.56 18.41 -5.54
C ALA A 366 8.49 17.58 -4.85
N CYS A 367 8.53 17.47 -3.52
CA CYS A 367 7.48 16.79 -2.75
C CYS A 367 6.29 17.75 -2.55
N PRO A 368 5.17 17.56 -3.27
CA PRO A 368 4.05 18.51 -3.24
C PRO A 368 3.30 18.51 -1.90
N CYS A 369 3.52 17.49 -1.06
CA CYS A 369 2.82 17.36 0.20
C CYS A 369 3.51 18.19 1.29
N HIS A 370 2.85 19.29 1.69
CA HIS A 370 3.14 20.04 2.94
C HIS A 370 3.29 19.14 4.19
N GLN A 371 2.84 17.88 4.13
CA GLN A 371 2.99 16.86 5.17
C GLN A 371 4.43 16.38 5.39
N VAL A 372 5.32 16.42 4.38
CA VAL A 372 6.74 16.01 4.53
C VAL A 372 7.46 16.90 5.56
N MET A 373 7.09 18.19 5.63
CA MET A 373 7.66 19.11 6.63
C MET A 373 7.10 18.94 8.05
N MET A 374 5.99 18.22 8.22
CA MET A 374 5.40 17.94 9.53
C MET A 374 5.86 16.60 10.12
N MET A 375 6.43 15.71 9.29
CA MET A 375 6.72 14.33 9.67
C MET A 375 8.03 14.11 10.43
N GLU A 376 8.76 15.16 10.80
CA GLU A 376 9.53 15.32 12.05
C GLU A 376 10.64 16.37 11.88
N LYS A 377 10.40 17.59 12.39
CA LYS A 377 11.48 18.57 12.75
C LYS A 377 12.48 17.99 13.77
N THR A 378 12.27 16.77 14.27
CA THR A 378 13.08 16.06 15.27
C THR A 378 14.10 15.08 14.70
N ARG A 379 14.06 14.74 13.40
CA ARG A 379 15.03 13.78 12.78
C ARG A 379 16.04 14.39 11.82
N LEU A 380 15.87 15.65 11.40
CA LEU A 380 16.91 16.33 10.64
C LEU A 380 18.10 16.68 11.56
N PRO A 381 19.36 16.42 11.14
CA PRO A 381 20.53 16.97 11.82
C PRO A 381 20.37 18.48 12.01
N ASP A 382 20.72 19.01 13.17
CA ASP A 382 20.50 20.42 13.53
C ASP A 382 21.06 21.44 12.52
N GLN A 383 21.99 21.01 11.66
CA GLN A 383 22.60 21.81 10.58
C GLN A 383 21.71 22.02 9.35
N LEU A 384 20.64 21.24 9.16
CA LEU A 384 19.70 21.33 8.03
C LEU A 384 18.36 21.99 8.41
N ARG A 385 18.20 22.45 9.66
CA ARG A 385 17.04 23.27 10.04
C ARG A 385 17.19 24.64 9.38
N LEU A 386 16.30 24.94 8.43
CA LEU A 386 16.20 26.29 7.88
C LEU A 386 16.04 27.30 9.03
N PRO A 387 16.83 28.39 9.07
CA PRO A 387 16.67 29.41 10.08
C PRO A 387 15.25 30.01 9.99
N GLU A 388 14.59 30.17 11.13
CA GLU A 388 13.19 30.64 11.22
C GLU A 388 12.97 32.09 10.72
N ASP A 389 14.03 32.80 10.33
CA ASP A 389 13.96 34.18 9.85
C ASP A 389 14.22 34.28 8.34
N SER A 390 13.22 33.90 7.55
CA SER A 390 13.08 34.31 6.13
C SER A 390 11.60 34.32 5.71
N ARG A 391 10.76 34.95 6.53
CA ARG A 391 9.49 35.55 6.10
C ARG A 391 9.39 36.96 6.69
N MET A 392 9.97 37.92 5.97
CA MET A 392 9.37 39.25 5.84
C MET A 392 9.01 39.48 4.39
#